data_AF-A0A955QR99-F1
#
_entry.id   AF-A0A955QR99-F1
#
_cell.length_a   1.000
_cell.length_b   1.000
_cell.length_c   1.000
_cell.angle_alpha   90.00
_cell.angle_beta   90.00
_cell.angle_gamma   90.00
#
_symmetry.space_group_name_H-M   'P 1'
#
loop_
_entity.id
_entity.type
_entity.pdbx_description
1 polymer ?
#
loop_
_entity_poly.entity_id
_entity_poly.type
_entity_poly.pdbx_seq_one_letter_code
_entity_poly.pdbx_strand_id
1 'polypeptide(L)'
;MSSKGGREKEKVYRFALPVIEKLREQAESLGDDEKREWVEETHSSEIYDALNLIRAGIIEPNIFSSPDWLQEIQERLRSVENTPTIIHEMADVLDVLGFEYSYPKPQPESNYDLYRSFTEMAEGLKYSWNKIDGHSTDDCNSRESENSIPNNRFLTIVHAFVGAILRGEYPTPEIMLSLAMSLDLYLTAVGELTLEEVFFGKPKKGAGIFASRTLRDLRFQVFHDCVIRERALSSISSNSKFSINEMADRFLLYDNMDDDGEVDYYDIDSFLRGYRRWKSKMEIENDG
;
A
#
# COMPACT_ATOMS: atom_id res chain seq x y z
N MET A 1 -15.85 -36.91 9.98
CA MET A 1 -16.52 -35.61 10.18
C MET A 1 -15.43 -34.57 10.41
N SER A 2 -15.12 -33.77 9.39
CA SER A 2 -14.08 -32.74 9.42
C SER A 2 -14.77 -31.38 9.58
N SER A 3 -14.63 -30.75 10.75
CA SER A 3 -15.04 -29.35 10.99
C SER A 3 -13.94 -28.46 10.42
N LYS A 4 -14.09 -27.84 9.24
CA LYS A 4 -14.68 -26.51 8.99
C LYS A 4 -14.34 -25.46 10.06
N GLY A 5 -13.76 -24.34 9.61
CA GLY A 5 -13.84 -23.06 10.32
C GLY A 5 -12.54 -22.29 10.49
N GLY A 6 -11.70 -22.17 9.45
CA GLY A 6 -10.72 -21.10 9.44
C GLY A 6 -11.46 -19.77 9.29
N ARG A 7 -11.82 -19.12 10.40
CA ARG A 7 -12.19 -17.70 10.37
C ARG A 7 -10.97 -16.98 9.80
N GLU A 8 -11.15 -16.24 8.72
CA GLU A 8 -10.21 -15.23 8.27
C GLU A 8 -9.93 -14.36 9.51
N LYS A 9 -8.72 -14.43 10.06
CA LYS A 9 -8.35 -13.58 11.19
C LYS A 9 -8.50 -12.16 10.68
N GLU A 10 -9.42 -11.41 11.28
CA GLU A 10 -9.61 -10.01 10.96
C GLU A 10 -8.26 -9.30 11.13
N LYS A 11 -7.82 -8.60 10.07
CA LYS A 11 -6.57 -7.84 10.12
C LYS A 11 -6.66 -6.84 11.28
N VAL A 12 -5.68 -6.92 12.20
CA VAL A 12 -5.75 -6.19 13.48
C VAL A 12 -5.29 -4.75 13.34
N TYR A 13 -4.34 -4.46 12.45
CA TYR A 13 -3.96 -3.08 12.17
C TYR A 13 -5.00 -2.42 11.27
N ARG A 14 -5.66 -1.39 11.81
CA ARG A 14 -6.51 -0.45 11.09
C ARG A 14 -6.23 0.92 11.65
N PHE A 15 -6.00 1.88 10.78
CA PHE A 15 -5.84 3.24 11.22
C PHE A 15 -7.16 3.74 11.83
N ALA A 16 -7.06 4.35 13.00
CA ALA A 16 -8.20 4.89 13.71
C ALA A 16 -7.83 6.26 14.28
N LEU A 17 -8.38 7.32 13.68
CA LEU A 17 -8.16 8.70 14.13
C LEU A 17 -8.40 8.88 15.64
N PRO A 18 -9.45 8.30 16.27
CA PRO A 18 -9.64 8.42 17.72
C PRO A 18 -8.51 7.83 18.56
N VAL A 19 -7.79 6.83 18.04
CA VAL A 19 -6.61 6.25 18.73
C VAL A 19 -5.47 7.27 18.69
N ILE A 20 -5.17 7.84 17.53
CA ILE A 20 -4.15 8.89 17.40
C ILE A 20 -4.48 10.12 18.26
N GLU A 21 -5.74 10.55 18.26
CA GLU A 21 -6.19 11.68 19.09
C GLU A 21 -5.97 11.41 20.57
N LYS A 22 -6.35 10.21 21.05
CA LYS A 22 -6.09 9.80 22.43
C LYS A 22 -4.59 9.79 22.75
N LEU A 23 -3.75 9.32 21.85
CA LEU A 23 -2.29 9.31 22.06
C LEU A 23 -1.71 10.72 22.10
N ARG A 24 -2.23 11.65 21.28
CA ARG A 24 -1.85 13.07 21.35
C ARG A 24 -2.28 13.69 22.67
N GLU A 25 -3.49 13.42 23.15
CA GLU A 25 -3.95 13.90 24.46
C GLU A 25 -3.07 13.37 25.60
N GLN A 26 -2.64 12.11 25.52
CA GLN A 26 -1.66 11.55 26.46
C GLN A 26 -0.32 12.28 26.36
N ALA A 27 0.20 12.50 25.16
CA ALA A 27 1.45 13.24 24.93
C ALA A 27 1.39 14.64 25.52
N GLU A 28 0.27 15.34 25.34
CA GLU A 28 0.04 16.70 25.83
C GLU A 28 -0.11 16.78 27.36
N SER A 29 -0.42 15.66 28.02
CA SER A 29 -0.49 15.58 29.48
C SER A 29 0.89 15.44 30.14
N LEU A 30 1.93 15.08 29.37
CA LEU A 30 3.30 14.94 29.83
C LEU A 30 4.03 16.29 29.84
N GLY A 31 5.13 16.39 30.61
CA GLY A 31 6.04 17.54 30.49
C GLY A 31 6.76 17.55 29.14
N ASP A 32 7.19 18.72 28.65
CA ASP A 32 7.78 18.86 27.30
C ASP A 32 8.95 17.88 27.02
N ASP A 33 9.85 17.69 27.99
CA ASP A 33 10.98 16.76 27.84
C ASP A 33 10.53 15.29 27.81
N GLU A 34 9.60 14.91 28.69
CA GLU A 34 9.03 13.55 28.78
C GLU A 34 8.21 13.21 27.53
N LYS A 35 7.44 14.17 27.05
CA LYS A 35 6.69 14.09 25.79
C LYS A 35 7.62 13.82 24.62
N ARG A 36 8.69 14.62 24.48
CA ARG A 36 9.66 14.45 23.40
C ARG A 36 10.32 13.09 23.47
N GLU A 37 10.77 12.68 24.67
CA GLU A 37 11.39 11.37 24.90
C GLU A 37 10.45 10.23 24.52
N TRP A 38 9.20 10.28 24.95
CA TRP A 38 8.19 9.26 24.63
C TRP A 38 7.92 9.18 23.12
N VAL A 39 7.70 10.32 22.46
CA VAL A 39 7.45 10.35 21.01
C VAL A 39 8.66 9.82 20.24
N GLU A 40 9.87 10.25 20.60
CA GLU A 40 11.12 9.77 20.00
C GLU A 40 11.32 8.26 20.21
N GLU A 41 11.03 7.75 21.40
CA GLU A 41 11.11 6.33 21.72
C GLU A 41 10.19 5.52 20.81
N THR A 42 8.89 5.88 20.74
CA THR A 42 7.90 5.17 19.90
C THR A 42 8.31 5.17 18.42
N HIS A 43 8.89 6.27 17.95
CA HIS A 43 9.39 6.41 16.59
C HIS A 43 10.65 5.57 16.31
N SER A 44 11.52 5.42 17.31
CA SER A 44 12.77 4.68 17.17
C SER A 44 12.60 3.17 17.22
N SER A 45 11.57 2.67 17.93
CA SER A 45 11.28 1.24 18.06
C SER A 45 10.34 0.70 16.98
N GLU A 46 9.71 1.58 16.19
CA GLU A 46 8.59 1.28 15.30
C GLU A 46 8.83 0.09 14.35
N ILE A 47 10.01 0.01 13.73
CA ILE A 47 10.36 -1.11 12.83
C ILE A 47 10.46 -2.43 13.61
N TYR A 48 11.03 -2.40 14.81
CA TYR A 48 11.19 -3.58 15.66
C TYR A 48 9.87 -4.06 16.23
N ASP A 49 9.02 -3.13 16.66
CA ASP A 49 7.68 -3.41 17.17
C ASP A 49 6.83 -4.04 16.05
N ALA A 50 6.86 -3.45 14.85
CA ALA A 50 6.19 -4.01 13.68
C ALA A 50 6.68 -5.43 13.36
N LEU A 51 8.00 -5.67 13.36
CA LEU A 51 8.55 -7.00 13.07
C LEU A 51 8.09 -8.05 14.09
N ASN A 52 8.05 -7.71 15.38
CA ASN A 52 7.57 -8.63 16.42
C ASN A 52 6.06 -8.87 16.31
N LEU A 53 5.26 -7.85 16.00
CA LEU A 53 3.83 -8.00 15.71
C LEU A 53 3.59 -8.90 14.48
N ILE A 54 4.43 -8.81 13.45
CA ILE A 54 4.39 -9.68 12.26
C ILE A 54 4.72 -11.13 12.64
N ARG A 55 5.79 -11.35 13.43
CA ARG A 55 6.18 -12.68 13.93
C ARG A 55 5.10 -13.33 14.79
N ALA A 56 4.41 -12.53 15.61
CA ALA A 56 3.25 -12.96 16.39
C ALA A 56 2.00 -13.22 15.52
N GLY A 57 2.02 -12.81 14.25
CA GLY A 57 0.90 -12.93 13.32
C GLY A 57 -0.27 -12.02 13.66
N ILE A 58 0.00 -10.87 14.29
CA ILE A 58 -0.98 -9.85 14.66
C ILE A 58 -1.22 -8.90 13.50
N ILE A 59 -0.15 -8.47 12.82
CA ILE A 59 -0.22 -7.58 11.65
C ILE A 59 0.39 -8.25 10.41
N GLU A 60 0.10 -7.69 9.23
CA GLU A 60 0.64 -8.17 7.96
C GLU A 60 2.02 -7.55 7.68
N PRO A 61 2.91 -8.25 6.95
CA PRO A 61 4.28 -7.78 6.69
C PRO A 61 4.34 -6.53 5.82
N ASN A 62 3.25 -6.22 5.12
CA ASN A 62 3.15 -5.06 4.25
C ASN A 62 2.57 -3.82 4.94
N ILE A 63 2.65 -3.77 6.28
CA ILE A 63 2.12 -2.69 7.13
C ILE A 63 2.52 -1.30 6.63
N PHE A 64 3.81 -1.05 6.42
CA PHE A 64 4.33 0.24 5.95
C PHE A 64 4.02 0.53 4.47
N SER A 65 3.42 -0.43 3.77
CA SER A 65 2.91 -0.25 2.41
C SER A 65 1.38 -0.12 2.34
N SER A 66 0.71 -0.11 3.49
CA SER A 66 -0.74 -0.18 3.60
C SER A 66 -1.42 1.19 3.47
N PRO A 67 -2.70 1.23 3.05
CA PRO A 67 -3.50 2.46 3.04
C PRO A 67 -3.63 3.08 4.43
N ASP A 68 -3.84 2.25 5.45
CA ASP A 68 -3.98 2.66 6.84
C ASP A 68 -2.72 3.39 7.32
N TRP A 69 -1.56 2.84 6.99
CA TRP A 69 -0.28 3.43 7.33
C TRP A 69 -0.05 4.80 6.66
N LEU A 70 -0.46 4.95 5.39
CA LEU A 70 -0.40 6.27 4.73
C LEU A 70 -1.24 7.30 5.45
N GLN A 71 -2.43 6.94 5.93
CA GLN A 71 -3.28 7.84 6.72
C GLN A 71 -2.64 8.18 8.06
N GLU A 72 -2.02 7.21 8.73
CA GLU A 72 -1.27 7.46 9.96
C GLU A 72 -0.12 8.45 9.72
N ILE A 73 0.68 8.29 8.66
CA ILE A 73 1.75 9.25 8.35
C ILE A 73 1.17 10.64 8.05
N GLN A 74 0.07 10.74 7.31
CA GLN A 74 -0.58 12.03 7.05
C GLN A 74 -0.92 12.76 8.35
N GLU A 75 -1.49 12.05 9.31
CA GLU A 75 -1.78 12.62 10.63
C GLU A 75 -0.50 12.99 11.38
N ARG A 76 0.50 12.11 11.41
CA ARG A 76 1.79 12.39 12.10
C ARG A 76 2.49 13.60 11.50
N LEU A 77 2.47 13.77 10.18
CA LEU A 77 3.05 14.93 9.50
C LEU A 77 2.38 16.26 9.86
N ARG A 78 1.15 16.26 10.39
CA ARG A 78 0.53 17.50 10.91
C ARG A 78 1.21 17.99 12.17
N SER A 79 1.71 17.10 13.03
CA SER A 79 2.29 17.41 14.33
C SER A 79 3.34 16.34 14.74
N VAL A 80 4.48 16.33 14.05
CA VAL A 80 5.50 15.25 14.14
C VAL A 80 6.05 15.11 15.56
N GLU A 81 6.31 16.24 16.22
CA GLU A 81 6.88 16.30 17.59
C GLU A 81 5.91 15.77 18.67
N ASN A 82 4.62 15.62 18.34
CA ASN A 82 3.57 15.37 19.33
C ASN A 82 2.69 14.16 19.00
N THR A 83 2.97 13.45 17.91
CA THR A 83 2.13 12.33 17.45
C THR A 83 2.95 11.04 17.47
N PRO A 84 2.82 10.21 18.51
CA PRO A 84 3.48 8.89 18.55
C PRO A 84 2.83 7.93 17.54
N THR A 85 3.45 6.76 17.36
CA THR A 85 2.94 5.70 16.47
C THR A 85 1.92 4.79 17.15
N ILE A 86 0.91 4.33 16.39
CA ILE A 86 -0.03 3.31 16.86
C ILE A 86 0.68 1.95 17.03
N ILE A 87 1.73 1.68 16.26
CA ILE A 87 2.43 0.39 16.26
C ILE A 87 3.02 0.08 17.64
N HIS A 88 3.58 1.09 18.30
CA HIS A 88 4.17 0.94 19.64
C HIS A 88 3.11 0.51 20.67
N GLU A 89 1.96 1.17 20.68
CA GLU A 89 0.83 0.80 21.57
C GLU A 89 0.29 -0.60 21.28
N MET A 90 0.31 -1.03 20.02
CA MET A 90 -0.05 -2.40 19.68
C MET A 90 0.97 -3.42 20.19
N ALA A 91 2.23 -3.03 20.28
CA ALA A 91 3.33 -3.87 20.73
C ALA A 91 3.17 -4.27 22.20
N ASP A 92 2.52 -3.45 23.04
CA ASP A 92 2.18 -3.78 24.42
C ASP A 92 1.30 -5.04 24.55
N VAL A 93 0.52 -5.36 23.51
CA VAL A 93 -0.31 -6.57 23.49
C VAL A 93 0.56 -7.83 23.46
N LEU A 94 1.79 -7.76 22.95
CA LEU A 94 2.71 -8.90 22.89
C LEU A 94 3.06 -9.42 24.28
N ASP A 95 3.29 -8.53 25.23
CA ASP A 95 3.59 -8.89 26.62
C ASP A 95 2.41 -9.60 27.28
N VAL A 96 1.19 -9.11 27.05
CA VAL A 96 -0.05 -9.72 27.54
C VAL A 96 -0.25 -11.13 26.97
N LEU A 97 0.18 -11.35 25.72
CA LEU A 97 0.13 -12.65 25.04
C LEU A 97 1.30 -13.57 25.43
N GLY A 98 2.25 -13.12 26.25
CA GLY A 98 3.44 -13.87 26.62
C GLY A 98 4.38 -14.12 25.43
N PHE A 99 4.37 -13.23 24.44
CA PHE A 99 5.25 -13.31 23.28
C PHE A 99 6.66 -12.86 23.69
N GLU A 100 7.67 -13.68 23.37
CA GLU A 100 9.06 -13.34 23.68
C GLU A 100 9.62 -12.41 22.59
N TYR A 101 9.95 -11.18 22.96
CA TYR A 101 10.55 -10.21 22.05
C TYR A 101 11.86 -10.74 21.46
N SER A 102 11.96 -10.70 20.14
CA SER A 102 13.16 -11.09 19.43
C SER A 102 13.82 -9.85 18.83
N TYR A 103 15.00 -9.51 19.35
CA TYR A 103 15.82 -8.47 18.76
C TYR A 103 16.50 -8.98 17.50
N PRO A 104 16.47 -8.22 16.40
CA PRO A 104 17.18 -8.62 15.19
C PRO A 104 18.68 -8.69 15.46
N LYS A 105 19.33 -9.61 14.75
CA LYS A 105 20.76 -9.80 14.89
C LYS A 105 21.47 -8.57 14.34
N PRO A 106 22.46 -8.01 15.04
CA PRO A 106 23.24 -6.90 14.50
C PRO A 106 23.88 -7.32 13.18
N GLN A 107 23.68 -6.50 12.15
CA GLN A 107 24.22 -6.72 10.81
C GLN A 107 25.67 -6.22 10.77
N PRO A 108 26.69 -7.11 10.71
CA PRO A 108 28.09 -6.71 10.87
C PRO A 108 28.66 -5.92 9.68
N GLU A 109 27.98 -5.91 8.52
CA GLU A 109 28.47 -5.30 7.27
C GLU A 109 27.61 -4.13 6.78
N SER A 110 26.52 -3.83 7.49
CA SER A 110 25.61 -2.75 7.15
C SER A 110 26.10 -1.44 7.74
N ASN A 111 26.85 -0.64 6.96
CA ASN A 111 27.10 0.78 7.25
C ASN A 111 25.86 1.68 7.06
N TYR A 112 24.66 1.09 6.98
CA TYR A 112 23.42 1.84 6.88
C TYR A 112 23.04 2.36 8.26
N ASP A 113 23.52 3.57 8.58
CA ASP A 113 22.99 4.37 9.67
C ASP A 113 21.57 4.84 9.31
N LEU A 114 20.60 3.93 9.40
CA LEU A 114 19.18 4.28 9.46
C LEU A 114 18.77 4.80 10.85
N TYR A 115 19.75 5.08 11.72
CA TYR A 115 19.58 5.69 13.05
C TYR A 115 18.95 7.10 13.04
N ARG A 116 18.55 7.63 11.88
CA ARG A 116 17.75 8.87 11.87
C ARG A 116 16.36 8.52 12.38
N SER A 117 15.94 9.22 13.43
CA SER A 117 14.59 9.06 13.97
C SER A 117 13.57 9.39 12.87
N PHE A 118 12.40 8.73 12.91
CA PHE A 118 11.28 9.07 12.04
C PHE A 118 11.02 10.58 12.04
N THR A 119 11.13 11.22 13.21
CA THR A 119 10.98 12.67 13.40
C THR A 119 11.87 13.47 12.45
N GLU A 120 13.17 13.20 12.44
CA GLU A 120 14.12 13.91 11.57
C GLU A 120 13.81 13.71 10.08
N MET A 121 13.48 12.47 9.69
CA MET A 121 13.12 12.15 8.31
C MET A 121 11.83 12.87 7.89
N ALA A 122 10.80 12.82 8.73
CA ALA A 122 9.50 13.41 8.49
C ALA A 122 9.58 14.94 8.38
N GLU A 123 10.32 15.59 9.28
CA GLU A 123 10.56 17.04 9.23
C GLU A 123 11.33 17.46 7.99
N GLY A 124 12.41 16.75 7.66
CA GLY A 124 13.22 17.05 6.48
C GLY A 124 12.43 16.91 5.17
N LEU A 125 11.62 15.86 5.05
CA LEU A 125 10.78 15.63 3.88
C LEU A 125 9.61 16.62 3.81
N LYS A 126 8.95 16.93 4.94
CA LYS A 126 7.90 17.96 5.01
C LYS A 126 8.43 19.33 4.60
N TYR A 127 9.60 19.71 5.11
CA TYR A 127 10.26 20.95 4.75
C TYR A 127 10.58 21.02 3.26
N SER A 128 11.12 19.94 2.69
CA SER A 128 11.47 19.85 1.27
C SER A 128 10.23 19.90 0.39
N TRP A 129 9.16 19.18 0.76
CA TRP A 129 7.87 19.20 0.09
C TRP A 129 7.27 20.61 0.04
N ASN A 130 7.16 21.28 1.19
CA ASN A 130 6.54 22.60 1.27
C ASN A 130 7.24 23.66 0.40
N LYS A 131 8.55 23.51 0.17
CA LYS A 131 9.29 24.38 -0.76
C LYS A 131 8.92 24.13 -2.23
N ILE A 132 8.64 22.89 -2.58
CA ILE A 132 8.28 22.49 -3.95
C ILE A 132 6.81 22.84 -4.21
N ASP A 133 5.94 22.49 -3.25
CA ASP A 133 4.49 22.66 -3.33
C ASP A 133 4.07 24.13 -3.28
N GLY A 134 4.83 24.98 -2.60
CA GLY A 134 4.65 26.44 -2.61
C GLY A 134 4.79 27.09 -4.01
N HIS A 135 5.20 26.33 -5.03
CA HIS A 135 5.26 26.74 -6.43
C HIS A 135 4.19 26.07 -7.32
N SER A 136 3.36 25.17 -6.77
CA SER A 136 2.26 24.54 -7.50
C SER A 136 1.11 25.52 -7.68
N THR A 137 0.81 25.89 -8.93
CA THR A 137 -0.26 26.83 -9.29
C THR A 137 -1.60 26.15 -9.54
N ASP A 138 -1.67 24.82 -9.44
CA ASP A 138 -2.85 24.06 -9.83
C ASP A 138 -3.72 23.69 -8.62
N ASP A 139 -5.02 24.00 -8.71
CA ASP A 139 -6.12 23.56 -7.84
C ASP A 139 -6.29 22.01 -7.76
N CYS A 140 -5.34 21.24 -8.31
CA CYS A 140 -5.37 19.79 -8.27
C CYS A 140 -4.71 19.32 -6.97
N ASN A 141 -5.49 18.69 -6.09
CA ASN A 141 -5.03 18.14 -4.83
C ASN A 141 -4.28 16.81 -5.08
N SER A 142 -3.14 16.89 -5.78
CA SER A 142 -2.34 15.73 -6.21
C SER A 142 -1.93 14.85 -5.03
N ARG A 143 -1.60 15.46 -3.89
CA ARG A 143 -1.26 14.77 -2.64
C ARG A 143 -2.39 13.87 -2.13
N GLU A 144 -3.62 14.38 -2.04
CA GLU A 144 -4.77 13.58 -1.60
C GLU A 144 -5.03 12.42 -2.56
N SER A 145 -4.97 12.68 -3.87
CA SER A 145 -5.14 11.64 -4.88
C SER A 145 -4.05 10.58 -4.82
N GLU A 146 -2.79 10.96 -4.62
CA GLU A 146 -1.66 10.03 -4.59
C GLU A 146 -1.64 9.17 -3.33
N ASN A 147 -1.98 9.76 -2.19
CA ASN A 147 -1.93 9.07 -0.91
C ASN A 147 -3.17 8.21 -0.61
N SER A 148 -4.22 8.31 -1.43
CA SER A 148 -5.43 7.47 -1.32
C SER A 148 -5.21 6.09 -1.95
N ILE A 149 -4.12 5.38 -1.64
CA ILE A 149 -3.77 4.10 -2.27
C ILE A 149 -4.53 2.96 -1.59
N PRO A 150 -5.05 1.95 -2.31
CA PRO A 150 -5.17 1.91 -3.76
C PRO A 150 -6.21 2.93 -4.24
N ASN A 151 -5.93 3.60 -5.36
CA ASN A 151 -6.88 4.44 -6.08
C ASN A 151 -6.94 4.03 -7.55
N ASN A 152 -7.72 4.79 -8.32
CA ASN A 152 -7.86 4.61 -9.76
C ASN A 152 -6.55 4.74 -10.55
N ARG A 153 -5.53 5.44 -10.03
CA ARG A 153 -4.23 5.64 -10.70
C ARG A 153 -3.16 4.65 -10.21
N PHE A 154 -3.15 4.34 -8.92
CA PHE A 154 -2.09 3.57 -8.29
C PHE A 154 -2.65 2.43 -7.44
N LEU A 155 -2.14 1.23 -7.69
CA LEU A 155 -2.52 0.05 -6.93
C LEU A 155 -1.72 -0.10 -5.64
N THR A 156 -0.51 0.46 -5.58
CA THR A 156 0.42 0.32 -4.44
C THR A 156 1.29 1.55 -4.30
N ILE A 157 1.96 1.69 -3.15
CA ILE A 157 2.92 2.77 -2.88
C ILE A 157 4.06 2.78 -3.90
N VAL A 158 4.52 1.60 -4.31
CA VAL A 158 5.53 1.46 -5.36
C VAL A 158 5.04 2.04 -6.69
N HIS A 159 3.78 1.78 -7.09
CA HIS A 159 3.22 2.38 -8.31
C HIS A 159 3.05 3.89 -8.19
N ALA A 160 2.65 4.40 -7.02
CA ALA A 160 2.52 5.84 -6.81
C ALA A 160 3.88 6.54 -6.90
N PHE A 161 4.91 5.98 -6.27
CA PHE A 161 6.27 6.46 -6.38
C PHE A 161 6.78 6.46 -7.83
N VAL A 162 6.69 5.32 -8.52
CA VAL A 162 7.13 5.23 -9.93
C VAL A 162 6.34 6.21 -10.79
N GLY A 163 5.03 6.33 -10.55
CA GLY A 163 4.15 7.26 -11.24
C GLY A 163 4.59 8.72 -11.09
N ALA A 164 4.88 9.16 -9.86
CA ALA A 164 5.37 10.51 -9.59
C ALA A 164 6.68 10.77 -10.36
N ILE A 165 7.66 9.86 -10.25
CA ILE A 165 8.94 10.00 -10.96
C ILE A 165 8.76 10.06 -12.48
N LEU A 166 7.90 9.21 -13.06
CA LEU A 166 7.64 9.20 -14.50
C LEU A 166 6.94 10.47 -15.00
N ARG A 167 6.19 11.18 -14.13
CA ARG A 167 5.62 12.49 -14.44
C ARG A 167 6.59 13.65 -14.21
N GLY A 168 7.79 13.38 -13.69
CA GLY A 168 8.73 14.42 -13.28
C GLY A 168 8.31 15.14 -12.00
N GLU A 169 7.40 14.54 -11.24
CA GLU A 169 6.90 15.06 -9.96
C GLU A 169 7.77 14.53 -8.81
N TYR A 170 7.86 15.34 -7.76
CA TYR A 170 8.44 14.88 -6.51
C TYR A 170 7.40 13.99 -5.80
N PRO A 171 7.74 12.80 -5.28
CA PRO A 171 6.79 11.99 -4.51
C PRO A 171 6.43 12.66 -3.19
N THR A 172 5.22 12.41 -2.67
CA THR A 172 4.79 12.94 -1.37
C THR A 172 5.64 12.41 -0.21
N PRO A 173 5.79 13.17 0.90
CA PRO A 173 6.48 12.69 2.09
C PRO A 173 5.96 11.35 2.61
N GLU A 174 4.64 11.13 2.55
CA GLU A 174 4.00 9.87 2.95
C GLU A 174 4.49 8.68 2.14
N ILE A 175 4.56 8.83 0.81
CA ILE A 175 5.05 7.79 -0.09
C ILE A 175 6.53 7.50 0.18
N MET A 176 7.35 8.54 0.34
CA MET A 176 8.78 8.38 0.60
C MET A 176 9.07 7.69 1.95
N LEU A 177 8.39 8.11 3.03
CA LEU A 177 8.52 7.49 4.35
C LEU A 177 8.05 6.03 4.32
N SER A 178 6.92 5.76 3.68
CA SER A 178 6.39 4.41 3.53
C SER A 178 7.35 3.46 2.80
N LEU A 179 7.99 3.94 1.72
CA LEU A 179 9.00 3.17 1.02
C LEU A 179 10.24 2.92 1.88
N ALA A 180 10.75 3.97 2.54
CA ALA A 180 11.93 3.87 3.40
C ALA A 180 11.71 2.85 4.53
N MET A 181 10.56 2.92 5.21
CA MET A 181 10.23 2.01 6.31
C MET A 181 9.93 0.58 5.84
N SER A 182 9.33 0.41 4.65
CA SER A 182 9.17 -0.93 4.06
C SER A 182 10.52 -1.58 3.74
N LEU A 183 11.50 -0.80 3.25
CA LEU A 183 12.86 -1.28 3.01
C LEU A 183 13.60 -1.57 4.32
N ASP A 184 13.46 -0.71 5.32
CA ASP A 184 14.09 -0.90 6.62
C ASP A 184 13.55 -2.16 7.31
N LEU A 185 12.24 -2.38 7.27
CA LEU A 185 11.63 -3.62 7.75
C LEU A 185 12.22 -4.86 7.04
N TYR A 186 12.40 -4.80 5.72
CA TYR A 186 13.01 -5.89 4.95
C TYR A 186 14.46 -6.18 5.38
N LEU A 187 15.27 -5.13 5.54
CA LEU A 187 16.67 -5.25 5.96
C LEU A 187 16.77 -5.77 7.40
N THR A 188 15.92 -5.24 8.29
CA THR A 188 15.83 -5.60 9.71
C THR A 188 15.33 -7.04 9.90
N ALA A 189 14.50 -7.55 9.00
CA ALA A 189 14.01 -8.92 9.03
C ALA A 189 15.08 -9.98 8.66
N VAL A 190 16.26 -9.58 8.14
CA VAL A 190 17.40 -10.48 7.85
C VAL A 190 17.00 -11.76 7.09
N GLY A 191 16.18 -11.61 6.06
CA GLY A 191 15.71 -12.73 5.22
C GLY A 191 14.50 -13.50 5.75
N GLU A 192 13.91 -13.10 6.89
CA GLU A 192 12.61 -13.61 7.36
C GLU A 192 11.45 -13.15 6.47
N LEU A 193 11.58 -11.97 5.85
CA LEU A 193 10.61 -11.39 4.94
C LEU A 193 11.22 -11.17 3.55
N THR A 194 10.43 -11.39 2.51
CA THR A 194 10.77 -11.06 1.13
C THR A 194 10.34 -9.64 0.76
N LEU A 195 10.96 -9.07 -0.29
CA LEU A 195 10.50 -7.77 -0.85
C LEU A 195 9.04 -7.82 -1.28
N GLU A 196 8.57 -8.96 -1.81
CA GLU A 196 7.15 -9.10 -2.18
C GLU A 196 6.25 -9.00 -0.94
N GLU A 197 6.66 -9.60 0.19
CA GLU A 197 5.89 -9.56 1.43
C GLU A 197 5.81 -8.16 2.03
N VAL A 198 6.90 -7.40 2.06
CA VAL A 198 6.89 -6.06 2.67
C VAL A 198 6.17 -5.00 1.82
N PHE A 199 6.13 -5.15 0.50
CA PHE A 199 5.49 -4.16 -0.38
C PHE A 199 4.08 -4.55 -0.83
N PHE A 200 3.78 -5.84 -0.91
CA PHE A 200 2.56 -6.33 -1.55
C PHE A 200 1.79 -7.35 -0.69
N GLY A 201 2.30 -7.68 0.49
CA GLY A 201 1.71 -8.65 1.39
C GLY A 201 2.07 -10.08 1.03
N LYS A 202 1.53 -11.02 1.81
CA LYS A 202 1.86 -12.44 1.67
C LYS A 202 1.54 -12.95 0.25
N PRO A 203 2.49 -13.64 -0.41
CA PRO A 203 2.26 -14.17 -1.74
C PRO A 203 1.13 -15.20 -1.72
N LYS A 204 0.24 -15.12 -2.72
CA LYS A 204 -0.83 -16.10 -2.87
C LYS A 204 -0.25 -17.37 -3.50
N LYS A 205 -0.32 -18.50 -2.78
CA LYS A 205 0.21 -19.78 -3.25
C LYS A 205 -0.36 -20.14 -4.63
N GLY A 206 0.53 -20.41 -5.59
CA GLY A 206 0.16 -20.76 -6.96
C GLY A 206 -0.31 -19.60 -7.85
N ALA A 207 -0.30 -18.35 -7.34
CA ALA A 207 -0.73 -17.18 -8.12
C ALA A 207 0.41 -16.45 -8.84
N GLY A 208 1.66 -16.91 -8.69
CA GLY A 208 2.85 -16.21 -9.19
C GLY A 208 3.20 -14.97 -8.37
N ILE A 209 4.21 -14.22 -8.81
CA ILE A 209 4.68 -12.98 -8.16
C ILE A 209 3.71 -11.82 -8.38
N PHE A 210 3.77 -10.80 -7.52
CA PHE A 210 2.89 -9.62 -7.60
C PHE A 210 2.83 -8.99 -9.00
N ALA A 211 3.98 -8.75 -9.65
CA ALA A 211 4.02 -8.14 -10.98
C ALA A 211 3.19 -8.92 -12.03
N SER A 212 3.31 -10.25 -12.03
CA SER A 212 2.53 -11.12 -12.93
C SER A 212 1.03 -11.08 -12.62
N ARG A 213 0.66 -10.97 -11.34
CA ARG A 213 -0.75 -10.82 -10.92
C ARG A 213 -1.31 -9.47 -11.38
N THR A 214 -0.55 -8.39 -11.19
CA THR A 214 -0.94 -7.03 -11.53
C THR A 214 -1.07 -6.83 -13.03
N LEU A 215 -0.18 -7.38 -13.85
CA LEU A 215 -0.29 -7.31 -15.31
C LEU A 215 -1.60 -7.92 -15.80
N ARG A 216 -2.00 -9.07 -15.23
CA ARG A 216 -3.26 -9.71 -15.56
C ARG A 216 -4.47 -8.86 -15.13
N ASP A 217 -4.44 -8.28 -13.94
CA ASP A 217 -5.53 -7.46 -13.43
C ASP A 217 -5.65 -6.13 -14.21
N LEU A 218 -4.53 -5.52 -14.59
CA LEU A 218 -4.49 -4.34 -15.47
C LEU A 218 -5.09 -4.64 -16.85
N ARG A 219 -4.77 -5.80 -17.43
CA ARG A 219 -5.37 -6.27 -18.69
C ARG A 219 -6.90 -6.32 -18.60
N PHE A 220 -7.45 -6.76 -17.46
CA PHE A 220 -8.90 -6.74 -17.22
C PHE A 220 -9.46 -5.32 -17.02
N GLN A 221 -8.71 -4.44 -16.36
CA GLN A 221 -9.10 -3.04 -16.18
C GLN A 221 -9.18 -2.28 -17.51
N VAL A 222 -8.15 -2.38 -18.37
CA VAL A 222 -8.17 -1.76 -19.70
C VAL A 222 -9.35 -2.29 -20.52
N PHE A 223 -9.59 -3.60 -20.49
CA PHE A 223 -10.75 -4.19 -21.14
C PHE A 223 -12.08 -3.66 -20.57
N HIS A 224 -12.17 -3.48 -19.24
CA HIS A 224 -13.33 -2.90 -18.57
C HIS A 224 -13.63 -1.48 -19.06
N ASP A 225 -12.61 -0.64 -19.15
CA ASP A 225 -12.72 0.75 -19.61
C ASP A 225 -13.18 0.83 -21.07
N CYS A 226 -12.64 -0.06 -21.91
CA CYS A 226 -13.12 -0.21 -23.28
C CYS A 226 -14.62 -0.59 -23.27
N VAL A 227 -15.03 -1.58 -22.47
CA VAL A 227 -16.43 -2.02 -22.37
C VAL A 227 -17.37 -0.89 -21.93
N ILE A 228 -16.98 -0.09 -20.93
CA ILE A 228 -17.76 1.06 -20.47
C ILE A 228 -17.93 2.06 -21.62
N ARG A 229 -16.84 2.40 -22.30
CA ARG A 229 -16.84 3.37 -23.40
C ARG A 229 -17.71 2.92 -24.57
N GLU A 230 -17.58 1.67 -24.99
CA GLU A 230 -18.36 1.12 -26.09
C GLU A 230 -19.85 1.04 -25.76
N ARG A 231 -20.19 0.69 -24.50
CA ARG A 231 -21.58 0.75 -24.02
C ARG A 231 -22.15 2.16 -24.10
N ALA A 232 -21.39 3.16 -23.64
CA ALA A 232 -21.81 4.55 -23.70
C ALA A 232 -21.98 5.06 -25.14
N LEU A 233 -21.14 4.61 -26.09
CA LEU A 233 -21.29 4.95 -27.50
C LEU A 233 -22.49 4.22 -28.14
N SER A 234 -22.71 2.96 -27.80
CA SER A 234 -23.82 2.16 -28.31
C SER A 234 -25.19 2.63 -27.82
N SER A 235 -25.26 3.24 -26.62
CA SER A 235 -26.51 3.84 -26.13
C SER A 235 -26.87 5.14 -26.86
N ILE A 236 -25.88 5.82 -27.44
CA ILE A 236 -26.06 7.04 -28.24
C ILE A 236 -26.34 6.70 -29.71
N SER A 237 -25.77 5.61 -30.24
CA SER A 237 -25.91 5.18 -31.63
C SER A 237 -26.93 4.06 -31.79
N SER A 238 -28.10 4.37 -32.35
CA SER A 238 -29.23 3.44 -32.56
C SER A 238 -28.93 2.19 -33.41
N ASN A 239 -27.74 2.12 -34.04
CA ASN A 239 -27.37 1.10 -35.02
C ASN A 239 -26.29 0.11 -34.55
N SER A 240 -25.74 0.23 -33.33
CA SER A 240 -24.70 -0.68 -32.83
C SER A 240 -25.22 -1.51 -31.65
N LYS A 241 -25.32 -2.83 -31.80
CA LYS A 241 -25.59 -3.75 -30.68
C LYS A 241 -24.27 -4.07 -29.99
N PHE A 242 -24.14 -3.69 -28.72
CA PHE A 242 -23.00 -4.05 -27.91
C PHE A 242 -22.92 -5.57 -27.70
N SER A 243 -21.81 -6.20 -28.11
CA SER A 243 -21.50 -7.60 -27.86
C SER A 243 -20.18 -7.71 -27.11
N ILE A 244 -20.22 -8.27 -25.89
CA ILE A 244 -19.02 -8.44 -25.08
C ILE A 244 -18.04 -9.47 -25.65
N ASN A 245 -18.56 -10.46 -26.40
CA ASN A 245 -17.74 -11.48 -27.06
C ASN A 245 -16.97 -10.86 -28.23
N GLU A 246 -17.64 -10.09 -29.10
CA GLU A 246 -16.98 -9.38 -30.21
C GLU A 246 -15.96 -8.37 -29.69
N MET A 247 -16.26 -7.75 -28.55
CA MET A 247 -15.33 -6.84 -27.90
C MET A 247 -14.11 -7.55 -27.33
N ALA A 248 -14.30 -8.69 -26.67
CA ALA A 248 -13.19 -9.50 -26.16
C ALA A 248 -12.33 -10.05 -27.30
N ASP A 249 -12.95 -10.49 -28.39
CA ASP A 249 -12.24 -10.94 -29.59
C ASP A 249 -11.37 -9.82 -30.17
N ARG A 250 -11.93 -8.64 -30.43
CA ARG A 250 -11.16 -7.47 -30.90
C ARG A 250 -10.03 -7.10 -29.94
N PHE A 251 -10.31 -7.06 -28.64
CA PHE A 251 -9.31 -6.70 -27.64
C PHE A 251 -8.14 -7.69 -27.61
N LEU A 252 -8.45 -8.99 -27.58
CA LEU A 252 -7.43 -10.05 -27.56
C LEU A 252 -6.67 -10.14 -28.88
N LEU A 253 -7.32 -9.88 -30.00
CA LEU A 253 -6.66 -9.81 -31.30
C LEU A 253 -5.53 -8.78 -31.26
N TYR A 254 -5.80 -7.55 -30.82
CA TYR A 254 -4.78 -6.50 -30.73
C TYR A 254 -3.72 -6.80 -29.66
N ASP A 255 -4.10 -7.39 -28.54
CA ASP A 255 -3.22 -7.64 -27.40
C ASP A 255 -2.26 -8.82 -27.62
N ASN A 256 -2.58 -9.74 -28.53
CA ASN A 256 -1.72 -10.88 -28.90
C ASN A 256 -1.13 -10.73 -30.32
N MET A 257 -1.28 -9.57 -30.95
CA MET A 257 -0.67 -9.27 -32.24
C MET A 257 0.75 -8.75 -32.02
N ASP A 258 1.74 -9.36 -32.66
CA ASP A 258 3.12 -8.90 -32.61
C ASP A 258 3.40 -7.74 -33.59
N ASP A 259 4.63 -7.24 -33.58
CA ASP A 259 5.06 -6.13 -34.44
C ASP A 259 4.98 -6.46 -35.95
N ASP A 260 5.00 -7.74 -36.31
CA ASP A 260 4.91 -8.24 -37.68
C ASP A 260 3.45 -8.52 -38.10
N GLY A 261 2.50 -8.39 -37.17
CA GLY A 261 1.08 -8.62 -37.40
C GLY A 261 0.64 -10.09 -37.28
N GLU A 262 1.52 -10.99 -36.82
CA GLU A 262 1.13 -12.36 -36.46
C GLU A 262 0.40 -12.36 -35.12
N VAL A 263 -0.58 -13.24 -34.99
CA VAL A 263 -1.48 -13.28 -33.84
C VAL A 263 -1.29 -14.60 -33.11
N ASP A 264 -0.84 -14.50 -31.86
CA ASP A 264 -0.73 -15.65 -30.97
C ASP A 264 -2.11 -16.22 -30.60
N TYR A 265 -2.18 -17.51 -30.29
CA TYR A 265 -3.44 -18.16 -29.91
C TYR A 265 -4.03 -17.57 -28.63
N TYR A 266 -5.31 -17.19 -28.68
CA TYR A 266 -6.07 -16.72 -27.51
C TYR A 266 -7.43 -17.40 -27.38
N ASP A 267 -7.90 -17.55 -26.13
CA ASP A 267 -9.21 -18.13 -25.80
C ASP A 267 -10.12 -17.07 -25.15
N ILE A 268 -11.12 -16.63 -25.91
CA ILE A 268 -12.12 -15.63 -25.50
C ILE A 268 -12.87 -16.09 -24.25
N ASP A 269 -13.25 -17.37 -24.16
CA ASP A 269 -14.06 -17.87 -23.05
C ASP A 269 -13.27 -17.89 -21.74
N SER A 270 -12.01 -18.33 -21.80
CA SER A 270 -11.12 -18.27 -20.63
C SER A 270 -10.86 -16.84 -20.18
N PHE A 271 -10.63 -15.92 -21.11
CA PHE A 271 -10.47 -14.51 -20.80
C PHE A 271 -11.71 -13.93 -20.12
N LEU A 272 -12.90 -14.12 -20.71
CA LEU A 272 -14.16 -13.59 -20.17
C LEU A 272 -14.52 -14.21 -18.81
N ARG A 273 -14.18 -15.48 -18.56
CA ARG A 273 -14.30 -16.08 -17.22
C ARG A 273 -13.36 -15.41 -16.21
N GLY A 274 -12.14 -15.10 -16.61
CA GLY A 274 -11.18 -14.33 -15.80
C GLY A 274 -11.72 -12.94 -15.47
N TYR A 275 -12.14 -12.20 -16.49
CA TYR A 275 -12.69 -10.86 -16.39
C TYR A 275 -13.91 -10.79 -15.46
N ARG A 276 -14.88 -11.72 -15.57
CA ARG A 276 -16.05 -11.75 -14.67
C ARG A 276 -15.65 -11.93 -13.21
N ARG A 277 -14.69 -12.81 -12.92
CA ARG A 277 -14.17 -13.02 -11.55
C ARG A 277 -13.46 -11.78 -11.02
N TRP A 278 -12.66 -11.12 -11.86
CA TRP A 278 -12.01 -9.86 -11.51
C TRP A 278 -13.04 -8.76 -11.23
N LYS A 279 -14.07 -8.61 -12.08
CA LYS A 279 -15.13 -7.60 -11.90
C LYS A 279 -15.89 -7.79 -10.59
N SER A 280 -16.29 -9.03 -10.27
CA SER A 280 -16.96 -9.32 -9.00
C SER A 280 -16.07 -9.03 -7.78
N LYS A 281 -14.75 -9.24 -7.89
CA LYS A 281 -13.81 -8.88 -6.83
C LYS A 281 -13.76 -7.37 -6.60
N MET A 282 -13.70 -6.57 -7.68
CA MET A 282 -13.68 -5.10 -7.59
C MET A 282 -15.00 -4.52 -7.06
N GLU A 283 -16.14 -5.15 -7.36
CA GLU A 283 -17.45 -4.73 -6.80
C GLU A 283 -17.49 -4.96 -5.28
N ILE A 284 -16.96 -6.07 -4.79
CA ILE A 284 -16.88 -6.36 -3.35
C ILE A 284 -15.91 -5.40 -2.63
N GLU A 285 -14.81 -5.00 -3.27
CA GLU A 285 -13.82 -4.09 -2.68
C GLU A 285 -14.30 -2.62 -2.64
N ASN A 286 -15.32 -2.23 -3.43
CA ASN A 286 -15.89 -0.87 -3.40
C ASN A 286 -17.11 -0.75 -2.46
N ASP A 287 -17.73 -1.86 -2.08
CA ASP A 287 -18.93 -1.90 -1.21
C ASP A 287 -18.60 -2.12 0.29
N GLY A 288 -17.31 -2.29 0.65
CA GLY A 288 -16.84 -2.55 2.02
C GLY A 288 -15.87 -1.48 2.51
#